data_AF-A0A376KRG9-F1
#
_entry.id   AF-A0A376KRG9-F1
#
_cell.length_a   1.000
_cell.length_b   1.000
_cell.length_c   1.000
_cell.angle_alpha   90.00
_cell.angle_beta   90.00
_cell.angle_gamma   90.00
#
_symmetry.space_group_name_H-M   'P 1'
#
loop_
_entity.id
_entity.type
_entity.pdbx_description
1 polymer ?
#
loop_
_entity_poly.entity_id
_entity_poly.type
_entity_poly.pdbx_seq_one_letter_code
_entity_poly.pdbx_strand_id
1 'polypeptide(L)'
;MRQIIRRQIAALKQFDVVRFAQKACSNIHILRLMREQGVKVDSVSLGEIERALAAGYNPQTHPDDIVFTADVIDQATLERVSELQIPVNAGSVDMLDQLGQVSPGHRVWLRVNPGFGHGHSQKTNTGGENSKHGIWYTDLPAALDVIQRHHLQLVGIHMHIGSGVDYAHLEQVCGAMVRQVIEFGQDLQAISAGGGLSVPYQQGEEAVDTEHYYGLWNAAREQIARHLGHPVKLEIEPGRFLVAQSGVLITQVRSVKQMGSRHFVLVDAGFNDLMRPAMYGSYHPYQCPGS
;
A
#
# COMPACT_ATOMS: atom_id res chain seq x y z
N MET A 1 -6.98 -1.87 -20.81
CA MET A 1 -5.96 -2.02 -19.73
C MET A 1 -4.97 -0.85 -19.66
N ARG A 2 -3.93 -0.77 -20.51
CA ARG A 2 -2.82 0.22 -20.36
C ARG A 2 -3.26 1.69 -20.23
N GLN A 3 -4.21 2.14 -21.05
CA GLN A 3 -4.73 3.52 -21.00
C GLN A 3 -5.42 3.84 -19.67
N ILE A 4 -6.18 2.87 -19.11
CA ILE A 4 -6.84 3.04 -17.81
C ILE A 4 -5.78 3.19 -16.72
N ILE A 5 -4.77 2.31 -16.69
CA ILE A 5 -3.66 2.40 -15.72
C ILE A 5 -2.99 3.78 -15.81
N ARG A 6 -2.61 4.24 -17.00
CA ARG A 6 -1.99 5.57 -17.18
C ARG A 6 -2.87 6.72 -16.72
N ARG A 7 -4.18 6.65 -16.97
CA ARG A 7 -5.14 7.65 -16.48
C ARG A 7 -5.18 7.67 -14.95
N GLN A 8 -5.22 6.50 -14.29
CA GLN A 8 -5.22 6.45 -12.83
C GLN A 8 -3.90 6.97 -12.24
N ILE A 9 -2.75 6.70 -12.88
CA ILE A 9 -1.47 7.29 -12.48
C ILE A 9 -1.51 8.82 -12.61
N ALA A 10 -2.01 9.34 -13.73
CA ALA A 10 -2.10 10.78 -13.98
C ALA A 10 -3.01 11.53 -12.99
N ALA A 11 -4.03 10.87 -12.44
CA ALA A 11 -4.88 11.42 -11.38
C ALA A 11 -4.11 11.68 -10.07
N LEU A 12 -2.98 11.01 -9.85
CA LEU A 12 -2.14 11.14 -8.65
C LEU A 12 -0.88 11.98 -8.89
N LYS A 13 -0.79 12.72 -10.00
CA LYS A 13 0.40 13.50 -10.41
C LYS A 13 0.85 14.58 -9.40
N GLN A 14 0.01 14.94 -8.45
CA GLN A 14 0.30 15.96 -7.43
C GLN A 14 1.16 15.40 -6.30
N PHE A 15 1.13 14.08 -6.07
CA PHE A 15 1.99 13.43 -5.09
C PHE A 15 3.44 13.39 -5.59
N ASP A 16 4.39 13.62 -4.67
CA ASP A 16 5.82 13.60 -5.01
C ASP A 16 6.24 12.19 -5.47
N VAL A 17 5.63 11.16 -4.87
CA VAL A 17 5.83 9.76 -5.24
C VAL A 17 4.49 9.03 -5.27
N VAL A 18 4.22 8.36 -6.39
CA VAL A 18 3.25 7.27 -6.44
C VAL A 18 4.03 5.97 -6.35
N ARG A 19 3.76 5.15 -5.34
CA ARG A 19 4.40 3.85 -5.10
C ARG A 19 3.38 2.73 -5.25
N PHE A 20 3.43 1.99 -6.35
CA PHE A 20 2.44 0.95 -6.63
C PHE A 20 2.57 -0.22 -5.64
N ALA A 21 1.48 -0.51 -4.92
CA ALA A 21 1.38 -1.69 -4.07
C ALA A 21 1.17 -2.96 -4.94
N GLN A 22 2.27 -3.61 -5.32
CA GLN A 22 2.27 -4.62 -6.38
C GLN A 22 1.48 -5.89 -6.06
N LYS A 23 1.22 -6.18 -4.78
CA LYS A 23 0.32 -7.25 -4.33
C LYS A 23 -1.08 -7.19 -4.98
N ALA A 24 -1.49 -6.03 -5.49
CA ALA A 24 -2.74 -5.88 -6.24
C ALA A 24 -2.68 -6.46 -7.67
N CYS A 25 -1.52 -6.40 -8.34
CA CYS A 25 -1.31 -6.95 -9.69
C CYS A 25 0.20 -7.04 -10.03
N SER A 26 0.82 -8.20 -9.78
CA SER A 26 2.29 -8.36 -9.80
C SER A 26 2.86 -8.87 -11.14
N ASN A 27 2.16 -8.68 -12.26
CA ASN A 27 2.71 -9.04 -13.56
C ASN A 27 3.88 -8.10 -13.92
N ILE A 28 5.05 -8.65 -14.24
CA ILE A 28 6.28 -7.86 -14.48
C ILE A 28 6.15 -6.87 -15.65
N HIS A 29 5.26 -7.11 -16.63
CA HIS A 29 4.99 -6.17 -17.71
C HIS A 29 4.15 -4.98 -17.24
N ILE A 30 3.25 -5.19 -16.27
CA ILE A 30 2.52 -4.11 -15.61
C ILE A 30 3.48 -3.31 -14.72
N LEU A 31 4.38 -3.97 -14.00
CA LEU A 31 5.42 -3.28 -13.23
C LEU A 31 6.37 -2.46 -14.13
N ARG A 32 6.75 -2.99 -15.30
CA ARG A 32 7.49 -2.21 -16.32
C ARG A 32 6.70 -0.99 -16.77
N LEU A 33 5.40 -1.13 -17.03
CA LEU A 33 4.53 0.01 -17.36
C LEU A 33 4.49 1.04 -16.23
N MET A 34 4.40 0.62 -14.95
CA MET A 34 4.45 1.54 -13.80
C MET A 34 5.77 2.32 -13.80
N ARG A 35 6.90 1.61 -13.90
CA ARG A 35 8.24 2.22 -13.95
C ARG A 35 8.42 3.19 -15.11
N GLU A 36 7.93 2.84 -16.31
CA GLU A 36 7.93 3.71 -17.50
C GLU A 36 7.11 5.00 -17.31
N GLN A 37 6.20 5.04 -16.32
CA GLN A 37 5.43 6.23 -15.96
C GLN A 37 6.01 6.95 -14.72
N GLY A 38 7.20 6.55 -14.24
CA GLY A 38 7.84 7.13 -13.06
C GLY A 38 7.27 6.65 -11.72
N VAL A 39 6.37 5.66 -11.72
CA VAL A 39 5.78 5.10 -10.51
C VAL A 39 6.79 4.14 -9.86
N LYS A 40 7.03 4.32 -8.55
CA LYS A 40 7.86 3.43 -7.72
C LYS A 40 7.08 2.19 -7.30
N VAL A 41 7.70 1.26 -6.57
CA VAL A 41 7.03 0.02 -6.17
C VAL A 41 7.22 -0.29 -4.68
N ASP A 42 6.14 -0.78 -4.07
CA ASP A 42 6.13 -1.39 -2.73
C ASP A 42 6.11 -2.91 -2.91
N SER A 43 6.98 -3.61 -2.18
CA SER A 43 7.11 -5.07 -2.20
C SER A 43 6.87 -5.63 -0.80
N VAL A 44 5.98 -6.60 -0.66
CA VAL A 44 5.62 -7.17 0.65
C VAL A 44 6.15 -8.59 0.88
N SER A 45 7.00 -9.09 -0.02
CA SER A 45 7.70 -10.37 0.11
C SER A 45 8.98 -10.40 -0.72
N LEU A 46 9.88 -11.35 -0.45
CA LEU A 46 11.04 -11.61 -1.30
C LEU A 46 10.66 -11.85 -2.77
N GLY A 47 9.62 -12.62 -3.03
CA GLY A 47 9.14 -12.86 -4.40
C GLY A 47 8.70 -11.58 -5.12
N GLU A 48 8.19 -10.59 -4.39
CA GLU A 48 7.82 -9.28 -4.93
C GLU A 48 9.04 -8.37 -5.17
N ILE A 49 10.08 -8.47 -4.33
CA ILE A 49 11.39 -7.84 -4.60
C ILE A 49 11.94 -8.35 -5.93
N GLU A 50 11.98 -9.67 -6.13
CA GLU A 50 12.52 -10.26 -7.37
C GLU A 50 11.68 -9.88 -8.60
N ARG A 51 10.35 -9.73 -8.44
CA ARG A 51 9.48 -9.20 -9.52
C ARG A 51 9.79 -7.75 -9.88
N ALA A 52 10.04 -6.91 -8.89
CA ALA A 52 10.44 -5.52 -9.10
C ALA A 52 11.79 -5.44 -9.83
N LEU A 53 12.77 -6.25 -9.43
CA LEU A 53 14.06 -6.36 -10.11
C LEU A 53 13.89 -6.84 -11.57
N ALA A 54 13.08 -7.88 -11.80
CA ALA A 54 12.78 -8.37 -13.15
C ALA A 54 12.01 -7.36 -14.04
N ALA A 55 11.30 -6.42 -13.41
CA ALA A 55 10.65 -5.30 -14.08
C ALA A 55 11.61 -4.13 -14.40
N GLY A 56 12.87 -4.21 -13.94
CA GLY A 56 13.92 -3.24 -14.21
C GLY A 56 13.99 -2.10 -13.18
N TYR A 57 13.37 -2.23 -12.01
CA TYR A 57 13.69 -1.36 -10.88
C TYR A 57 15.10 -1.72 -10.37
N ASN A 58 15.91 -0.72 -10.03
CA ASN A 58 17.32 -0.92 -9.70
C ASN A 58 17.71 -0.18 -8.40
N PRO A 59 17.78 -0.86 -7.25
CA PRO A 59 18.17 -0.27 -5.97
C PRO A 59 19.57 0.35 -5.94
N GLN A 60 20.50 -0.11 -6.79
CA GLN A 60 21.88 0.41 -6.82
C GLN A 60 21.94 1.82 -7.42
N THR A 61 21.10 2.13 -8.41
CA THR A 61 21.04 3.46 -9.04
C THR A 61 19.92 4.33 -8.46
N HIS A 62 18.83 3.71 -8.02
CA HIS A 62 17.67 4.38 -7.46
C HIS A 62 17.23 3.68 -6.15
N PRO A 63 17.88 3.96 -5.02
CA PRO A 63 17.66 3.24 -3.76
C PRO A 63 16.22 3.28 -3.24
N ASP A 64 15.45 4.32 -3.58
CA ASP A 64 14.07 4.50 -3.12
C ASP A 64 13.01 3.88 -4.05
N ASP A 65 13.40 3.36 -5.22
CA ASP A 65 12.46 2.83 -6.21
C ASP A 65 11.70 1.60 -5.71
N ILE A 66 12.35 0.79 -4.87
CA ILE A 66 11.74 -0.36 -4.19
C ILE A 66 11.76 -0.06 -2.70
N VAL A 67 10.63 -0.25 -2.03
CA VAL A 67 10.56 -0.33 -0.56
C VAL A 67 10.03 -1.72 -0.23
N PHE A 68 10.64 -2.39 0.75
CA PHE A 68 10.10 -3.63 1.31
C PHE A 68 9.24 -3.30 2.53
N THR A 69 7.95 -3.63 2.49
CA THR A 69 7.01 -3.32 3.58
C THR A 69 6.38 -4.59 4.14
N ALA A 70 6.59 -4.86 5.43
CA ALA A 70 5.98 -5.99 6.11
C ALA A 70 5.87 -5.77 7.62
N ASP A 71 5.14 -6.65 8.31
CA ASP A 71 5.10 -6.69 9.78
C ASP A 71 6.15 -7.68 10.35
N VAL A 72 6.67 -8.58 9.51
CA VAL A 72 7.71 -9.57 9.84
C VAL A 72 8.66 -9.72 8.65
N ILE A 73 9.88 -10.18 8.92
CA ILE A 73 10.89 -10.43 7.88
C ILE A 73 11.55 -11.79 8.14
N ASP A 74 11.76 -12.58 7.07
CA ASP A 74 12.46 -13.86 7.16
C ASP A 74 13.95 -13.71 6.81
N GLN A 75 14.74 -14.75 7.09
CA GLN A 75 16.18 -14.74 6.90
C GLN A 75 16.59 -14.42 5.45
N ALA A 76 15.93 -15.04 4.47
CA ALA A 76 16.24 -14.82 3.07
C ALA A 76 15.93 -13.37 2.63
N THR A 77 14.84 -12.80 3.13
CA THR A 77 14.48 -11.41 2.87
C THR A 77 15.45 -10.46 3.57
N LEU A 78 15.84 -10.72 4.82
CA LEU A 78 16.86 -9.96 5.56
C LEU A 78 18.17 -9.89 4.79
N GLU A 79 18.67 -11.04 4.32
CA GLU A 79 19.89 -11.11 3.50
C GLU A 79 19.74 -10.27 2.23
N ARG A 80 18.61 -10.40 1.54
CA ARG A 80 18.40 -9.75 0.25
C ARG A 80 18.25 -8.23 0.33
N VAL A 81 17.49 -7.72 1.30
CA VAL A 81 17.34 -6.26 1.48
C VAL A 81 18.64 -5.63 1.97
N SER A 82 19.42 -6.36 2.78
CA SER A 82 20.75 -5.92 3.23
C SER A 82 21.74 -5.88 2.06
N GLU A 83 21.80 -6.94 1.25
CA GLU A 83 22.67 -7.02 0.05
C GLU A 83 22.41 -5.87 -0.92
N LEU A 84 21.13 -5.59 -1.20
CA LEU A 84 20.71 -4.60 -2.19
C LEU A 84 20.49 -3.20 -1.60
N GLN A 85 20.63 -3.04 -0.28
CA GLN A 85 20.30 -1.82 0.46
C GLN A 85 18.89 -1.28 0.14
N ILE A 86 17.91 -2.18 -0.02
CA ILE A 86 16.51 -1.82 -0.27
C ILE A 86 15.91 -1.31 1.04
N PRO A 87 15.38 -0.07 1.10
CA PRO A 87 14.78 0.46 2.31
C PRO A 87 13.64 -0.41 2.84
N VAL A 88 13.59 -0.58 4.16
CA VAL A 88 12.63 -1.44 4.83
C VAL A 88 11.63 -0.61 5.64
N ASN A 89 10.35 -0.78 5.35
CA ASN A 89 9.24 -0.25 6.12
C ASN A 89 8.79 -1.29 7.14
N ALA A 90 9.29 -1.15 8.36
CA ALA A 90 9.09 -2.10 9.44
C ALA A 90 7.74 -1.87 10.14
N GLY A 91 6.93 -2.92 10.20
CA GLY A 91 5.63 -2.93 10.90
C GLY A 91 5.66 -3.54 12.29
N SER A 92 6.83 -3.87 12.84
CA SER A 92 6.98 -4.34 14.21
C SER A 92 8.38 -3.99 14.75
N VAL A 93 8.48 -3.76 16.06
CA VAL A 93 9.76 -3.45 16.73
C VAL A 93 10.73 -4.64 16.60
N ASP A 94 10.23 -5.87 16.71
CA ASP A 94 11.05 -7.08 16.53
C ASP A 94 11.66 -7.18 15.13
N MET A 95 10.87 -6.89 14.09
CA MET A 95 11.36 -6.86 12.71
C MET A 95 12.43 -5.78 12.52
N LEU A 96 12.25 -4.62 13.15
CA LEU A 96 13.21 -3.53 13.11
C LEU A 96 14.53 -3.92 13.80
N ASP A 97 14.46 -4.63 14.94
CA ASP A 97 15.65 -5.09 15.67
C ASP A 97 16.39 -6.19 14.90
N GLN A 98 15.67 -7.16 14.32
CA GLN A 98 16.25 -8.21 13.46
C GLN A 98 17.02 -7.61 12.29
N LEU A 99 16.46 -6.60 11.62
CA LEU A 99 17.13 -5.88 10.54
C LEU A 99 18.38 -5.15 11.03
N GLY A 100 18.28 -4.41 12.14
CA GLY A 100 19.39 -3.63 12.66
C GLY A 100 20.58 -4.48 13.13
N GLN A 101 20.33 -5.67 13.65
CA GLN A 101 21.38 -6.61 14.06
C GLN A 101 22.26 -7.07 12.88
N VAL A 102 21.67 -7.28 11.70
CA VAL A 102 22.38 -7.81 10.52
C VAL A 102 22.80 -6.72 9.53
N SER A 103 22.14 -5.57 9.57
CA SER A 103 22.41 -4.40 8.72
C SER A 103 22.37 -3.11 9.54
N PRO A 104 23.38 -2.85 10.40
CA PRO A 104 23.47 -1.57 11.10
C PRO A 104 23.51 -0.40 10.11
N GLY A 105 22.87 0.72 10.45
CA GLY A 105 22.77 1.84 9.52
C GLY A 105 21.70 1.72 8.44
N HIS A 106 20.88 0.66 8.43
CA HIS A 106 19.88 0.45 7.39
C HIS A 106 18.89 1.61 7.29
N ARG A 107 18.48 1.93 6.06
CA ARG A 107 17.47 2.95 5.78
C ARG A 107 16.08 2.37 6.03
N VAL A 108 15.37 2.93 7.00
CA VAL A 108 14.10 2.38 7.47
C VAL A 108 12.96 3.38 7.38
N TRP A 109 11.77 2.86 7.14
CA TRP A 109 10.51 3.51 7.43
C TRP A 109 9.86 2.82 8.62
N LEU A 110 9.05 3.56 9.37
CA LEU A 110 8.18 2.98 10.40
C LEU A 110 6.73 2.99 9.93
N ARG A 111 6.11 1.81 9.86
CA ARG A 111 4.67 1.69 9.67
C ARG A 111 4.00 1.82 11.03
N VAL A 112 3.22 2.88 11.23
CA VAL A 112 2.55 3.17 12.50
C VAL A 112 1.08 2.75 12.45
N ASN A 113 0.62 2.10 13.49
CA ASN A 113 -0.79 1.87 13.78
C ASN A 113 -1.29 2.97 14.74
N PRO A 114 -2.15 3.91 14.27
CA PRO A 114 -2.54 5.10 15.03
C PRO A 114 -3.60 4.84 16.11
N GLY A 115 -3.89 3.58 16.45
CA GLY A 115 -4.88 3.24 17.48
C GLY A 115 -6.28 2.95 16.94
N PHE A 116 -6.53 3.26 15.67
CA PHE A 116 -7.79 3.02 14.98
C PHE A 116 -7.54 2.55 13.54
N GLY A 117 -8.56 2.02 12.91
CA GLY A 117 -8.49 1.64 11.51
C GLY A 117 -9.84 1.65 10.81
N HIS A 118 -9.84 1.26 9.54
CA HIS A 118 -11.02 1.27 8.70
C HIS A 118 -11.15 -0.05 7.94
N GLY A 119 -12.38 -0.54 7.81
CA GLY A 119 -12.67 -1.79 7.11
C GLY A 119 -14.08 -2.31 7.41
N HIS A 120 -14.73 -2.91 6.41
CA HIS A 120 -16.10 -3.44 6.53
C HIS A 120 -16.21 -4.71 7.40
N SER A 121 -15.07 -5.32 7.76
CA SER A 121 -15.00 -6.52 8.62
C SER A 121 -13.76 -6.47 9.50
N GLN A 122 -13.77 -7.24 10.60
CA GLN A 122 -12.59 -7.45 11.45
C GLN A 122 -11.36 -7.91 10.64
N LYS A 123 -11.56 -8.71 9.58
CA LYS A 123 -10.49 -9.22 8.72
C LYS A 123 -9.88 -8.19 7.77
N THR A 124 -10.59 -7.11 7.50
CA THR A 124 -10.17 -6.05 6.56
C THR A 124 -9.75 -4.78 7.28
N ASN A 125 -9.77 -4.76 8.62
CA ASN A 125 -9.35 -3.62 9.39
C ASN A 125 -7.82 -3.52 9.36
N THR A 126 -7.29 -2.43 8.81
CA THR A 126 -5.85 -2.25 8.64
C THR A 126 -5.19 -1.43 9.75
N GLY A 127 -5.93 -1.08 10.82
CA GLY A 127 -5.44 -0.40 12.01
C GLY A 127 -6.29 -0.68 13.26
N GLY A 128 -5.90 -0.14 14.41
CA GLY A 128 -6.54 -0.41 15.70
C GLY A 128 -6.13 -1.74 16.34
N GLU A 129 -6.64 -2.01 17.54
CA GLU A 129 -6.21 -3.12 18.41
C GLU A 129 -6.42 -4.51 17.80
N ASN A 130 -7.38 -4.63 16.89
CA ASN A 130 -7.70 -5.89 16.20
C ASN A 130 -6.89 -6.10 14.91
N SER A 131 -5.94 -5.20 14.61
CA SER A 131 -5.09 -5.27 13.43
C SER A 131 -3.68 -5.70 13.82
N LYS A 132 -3.14 -6.68 13.10
CA LYS A 132 -1.73 -7.12 13.24
C LYS A 132 -0.71 -6.14 12.66
N HIS A 133 -1.17 -5.04 12.08
CA HIS A 133 -0.40 -4.23 11.17
C HIS A 133 0.21 -3.01 11.85
N GLY A 134 1.52 -2.81 11.62
CA GLY A 134 2.23 -1.62 12.09
C GLY A 134 2.60 -1.66 13.57
N ILE A 135 3.60 -0.86 13.92
CA ILE A 135 4.02 -0.59 15.29
C ILE A 135 2.91 0.20 15.98
N TRP A 136 2.43 -0.31 17.11
CA TRP A 136 1.43 0.39 17.89
C TRP A 136 1.98 1.76 18.31
N TYR A 137 1.16 2.81 18.22
CA TYR A 137 1.65 4.18 18.37
C TYR A 137 2.34 4.45 19.72
N THR A 138 1.95 3.75 20.81
CA THR A 138 2.61 3.88 22.12
C THR A 138 3.94 3.13 22.21
N ASP A 139 4.26 2.27 21.25
CA ASP A 139 5.52 1.50 21.18
C ASP A 139 6.58 2.21 20.32
N LEU A 140 6.26 3.40 19.78
CA LEU A 140 7.23 4.23 19.08
C LEU A 140 8.50 4.53 19.90
N PRO A 141 8.45 4.80 21.23
CA PRO A 141 9.67 4.94 22.03
C PRO A 141 10.56 3.69 21.99
N ALA A 142 9.99 2.49 22.00
CA ALA A 142 10.75 1.25 21.88
C ALA A 142 11.35 1.09 20.47
N ALA A 143 10.65 1.52 19.43
CA ALA A 143 11.20 1.56 18.07
C ALA A 143 12.37 2.56 17.96
N LEU A 144 12.31 3.69 18.66
CA LEU A 144 13.42 4.67 18.71
C LEU A 144 14.66 4.07 19.38
N ASP A 145 14.49 3.35 20.48
CA ASP A 145 15.61 2.67 21.15
C ASP A 145 16.33 1.69 20.21
N VAL A 146 15.58 0.98 19.37
CA VAL A 146 16.14 0.07 18.34
C VAL A 146 16.86 0.85 17.24
N ILE A 147 16.26 1.95 16.75
CA ILE A 147 16.89 2.83 15.75
C ILE A 147 18.24 3.34 16.25
N GLN A 148 18.28 3.83 17.49
CA GLN A 148 19.51 4.36 18.09
C GLN A 148 20.55 3.27 18.32
N ARG A 149 20.14 2.10 18.83
CA ARG A 149 21.03 0.96 19.11
C ARG A 149 21.78 0.48 17.87
N HIS A 150 21.10 0.40 16.72
CA HIS A 150 21.66 -0.10 15.47
C HIS A 150 22.02 0.99 14.47
N HIS A 151 21.99 2.25 14.90
CA HIS A 151 22.25 3.43 14.07
C HIS A 151 21.39 3.50 12.79
N LEU A 152 20.17 2.98 12.82
CA LEU A 152 19.28 2.96 11.66
C LEU A 152 18.98 4.39 11.19
N GLN A 153 18.80 4.57 9.89
CA GLN A 153 18.50 5.86 9.27
C GLN A 153 17.01 5.95 9.01
N LEU A 154 16.29 6.74 9.82
CA LEU A 154 14.86 6.97 9.62
C LEU A 154 14.64 7.81 8.36
N VAL A 155 14.08 7.18 7.33
CA VAL A 155 13.72 7.83 6.06
C VAL A 155 12.34 8.47 6.15
N GLY A 156 11.39 7.82 6.80
CA GLY A 156 10.02 8.30 6.84
C GLY A 156 9.08 7.51 7.74
N ILE A 157 7.88 8.05 7.90
CA ILE A 157 6.78 7.41 8.65
C ILE A 157 5.62 7.13 7.68
N HIS A 158 5.00 5.98 7.86
CA HIS A 158 3.98 5.44 6.98
C HIS A 158 2.74 5.00 7.78
N MET A 159 1.55 5.29 7.25
CA MET A 159 0.30 4.72 7.75
C MET A 159 -0.51 4.13 6.60
N HIS A 160 -1.02 2.91 6.78
CA HIS A 160 -1.89 2.25 5.80
C HIS A 160 -3.25 1.90 6.43
N ILE A 161 -4.18 2.84 6.39
CA ILE A 161 -5.50 2.67 7.02
C ILE A 161 -6.65 2.49 6.01
N GLY A 162 -6.55 3.11 4.83
CA GLY A 162 -7.53 2.95 3.76
C GLY A 162 -8.91 3.54 4.04
N SER A 163 -9.10 4.81 3.66
CA SER A 163 -10.34 5.55 3.91
C SER A 163 -11.38 5.48 2.79
N GLY A 164 -11.06 4.89 1.63
CA GLY A 164 -12.01 4.85 0.50
C GLY A 164 -12.46 6.25 0.06
N VAL A 165 -13.75 6.55 0.20
CA VAL A 165 -14.34 7.90 -0.02
C VAL A 165 -14.80 8.56 1.29
N ASP A 166 -14.48 7.99 2.45
CA ASP A 166 -14.76 8.62 3.74
C ASP A 166 -13.67 9.66 4.05
N TYR A 167 -13.91 10.90 3.60
CA TYR A 167 -12.97 12.01 3.77
C TYR A 167 -12.84 12.47 5.22
N ALA A 168 -13.86 12.28 6.06
CA ALA A 168 -13.76 12.58 7.49
C ALA A 168 -12.81 11.59 8.18
N HIS A 169 -12.91 10.30 7.85
CA HIS A 169 -11.94 9.32 8.31
C HIS A 169 -10.53 9.59 7.75
N LEU A 170 -10.41 10.02 6.50
CA LEU A 170 -9.12 10.45 5.92
C LEU A 170 -8.49 11.60 6.71
N GLU A 171 -9.27 12.61 7.09
CA GLU A 171 -8.80 13.73 7.91
C GLU A 171 -8.30 13.26 9.29
N GLN A 172 -8.98 12.29 9.91
CA GLN A 172 -8.51 11.66 11.16
C GLN A 172 -7.15 10.99 10.99
N VAL A 173 -6.93 10.25 9.89
CA VAL A 173 -5.65 9.61 9.59
C VAL A 173 -4.55 10.65 9.36
N CYS A 174 -4.83 11.72 8.61
CA CYS A 174 -3.89 12.83 8.40
C CYS A 174 -3.51 13.50 9.73
N GLY A 175 -4.49 13.79 10.59
CA GLY A 175 -4.25 14.36 11.92
C GLY A 175 -3.44 13.43 12.83
N ALA A 176 -3.66 12.12 12.75
CA ALA A 176 -2.87 11.13 13.46
C ALA A 176 -1.43 11.07 12.95
N MET A 177 -1.20 11.11 11.63
CA MET A 177 0.15 11.17 11.06
C MET A 177 0.92 12.38 11.60
N VAL A 178 0.32 13.58 11.54
CA VAL A 178 0.93 14.81 12.06
C VAL A 178 1.29 14.66 13.53
N ARG A 179 0.34 14.19 14.34
CA ARG A 179 0.54 14.01 15.78
C ARG A 179 1.69 13.04 16.06
N GLN A 180 1.67 11.86 15.45
CA GLN A 180 2.69 10.85 15.70
C GLN A 180 4.08 11.29 15.23
N VAL A 181 4.19 11.98 14.09
CA VAL A 181 5.49 12.50 13.63
C VAL A 181 6.05 13.56 14.58
N ILE A 182 5.23 14.53 14.98
CA ILE A 182 5.65 15.62 15.88
C ILE A 182 6.00 15.09 17.27
N GLU A 183 5.17 14.20 17.84
CA GLU A 183 5.41 13.60 19.16
C GLU A 183 6.61 12.66 19.17
N PHE A 184 6.88 11.96 18.06
CA PHE A 184 8.06 11.11 17.92
C PHE A 184 9.37 11.92 17.88
N GLY A 185 9.29 13.17 17.39
CA GLY A 185 10.37 14.16 17.51
C GLY A 185 11.67 13.79 16.79
N GLN A 186 11.60 12.92 15.78
CA GLN A 186 12.74 12.52 14.96
C GLN A 186 12.70 13.20 13.59
N ASP A 187 13.88 13.51 13.05
CA ASP A 187 14.00 14.00 11.68
C ASP A 187 13.67 12.91 10.67
N LEU A 188 13.05 13.30 9.54
CA LEU A 188 12.69 12.39 8.46
C LEU A 188 12.55 13.11 7.12
N GLN A 189 12.65 12.35 6.03
CA GLN A 189 12.65 12.91 4.67
C GLN A 189 11.30 12.78 3.97
N ALA A 190 10.42 11.91 4.46
CA ALA A 190 9.17 11.60 3.78
C ALA A 190 8.08 11.06 4.72
N ILE A 191 6.82 11.24 4.31
CA ILE A 191 5.67 10.53 4.86
C ILE A 191 4.92 9.78 3.76
N SER A 192 4.30 8.65 4.09
CA SER A 192 3.42 7.93 3.17
C SER A 192 1.98 7.92 3.67
N ALA A 193 1.08 8.30 2.77
CA ALA A 193 -0.36 8.22 2.92
C ALA A 193 -0.89 6.77 2.93
N GLY A 194 -0.03 5.79 2.62
CA GLY A 194 -0.44 4.42 2.39
C GLY A 194 -1.40 4.33 1.21
N GLY A 195 -2.27 3.32 1.24
CA GLY A 195 -3.19 3.02 0.14
C GLY A 195 -4.65 3.04 0.58
N GLY A 196 -5.46 2.22 -0.09
CA GLY A 196 -6.87 2.03 0.25
C GLY A 196 -7.84 3.03 -0.39
N LEU A 197 -7.39 3.75 -1.43
CA LEU A 197 -8.28 4.44 -2.36
C LEU A 197 -9.26 3.40 -2.95
N SER A 198 -10.55 3.67 -2.80
CA SER A 198 -11.61 2.81 -3.34
C SER A 198 -11.76 3.00 -4.85
N VAL A 199 -12.50 2.07 -5.47
CA VAL A 199 -12.96 2.19 -6.86
C VAL A 199 -14.43 1.77 -6.88
N PRO A 200 -15.27 2.42 -7.71
CA PRO A 200 -16.67 2.01 -7.84
C PRO A 200 -16.75 0.68 -8.59
N TYR A 201 -17.27 -0.35 -7.91
CA TYR A 201 -17.59 -1.66 -8.49
C TYR A 201 -19.05 -1.75 -8.93
N GLN A 202 -19.94 -0.98 -8.29
CA GLN A 202 -21.36 -0.87 -8.66
C GLN A 202 -21.65 0.46 -9.34
N GLN A 203 -22.66 0.46 -10.21
CA GLN A 203 -23.14 1.69 -10.81
C GLN A 203 -23.71 2.62 -9.74
N GLY A 204 -23.29 3.88 -9.75
CA GLY A 204 -23.73 4.88 -8.77
C GLY A 204 -22.84 4.97 -7.52
N GLU A 205 -21.85 4.08 -7.34
CA GLU A 205 -20.82 4.28 -6.32
C GLU A 205 -19.92 5.46 -6.69
N GLU A 206 -19.50 6.22 -5.67
CA GLU A 206 -18.66 7.40 -5.83
C GLU A 206 -17.20 6.99 -6.13
N ALA A 207 -16.58 7.71 -7.06
CA ALA A 207 -15.15 7.59 -7.32
C ALA A 207 -14.35 8.49 -6.38
N VAL A 208 -13.14 8.08 -6.02
CA VAL A 208 -12.25 8.89 -5.19
C VAL A 208 -11.91 10.21 -5.89
N ASP A 209 -12.09 11.32 -5.18
CA ASP A 209 -11.58 12.64 -5.54
C ASP A 209 -10.10 12.74 -5.13
N THR A 210 -9.24 12.67 -6.13
CA THR A 210 -7.77 12.67 -5.93
C THR A 210 -7.24 14.03 -5.54
N GLU A 211 -7.88 15.13 -5.96
CA GLU A 211 -7.54 16.48 -5.55
C GLU A 211 -7.84 16.68 -4.07
N HIS A 212 -8.99 16.23 -3.59
CA HIS A 212 -9.36 16.29 -2.19
C HIS A 212 -8.43 15.44 -1.31
N TYR A 213 -8.11 14.21 -1.75
CA TYR A 213 -7.11 13.36 -1.09
C TYR A 213 -5.75 14.05 -0.96
N TYR A 214 -5.28 14.65 -2.05
CA TYR A 214 -4.01 15.38 -2.05
C TYR A 214 -4.07 16.59 -1.11
N GLY A 215 -5.15 17.36 -1.11
CA GLY A 215 -5.30 18.54 -0.24
C GLY A 215 -5.12 18.21 1.25
N LEU A 216 -5.80 17.17 1.73
CA LEU A 216 -5.71 16.73 3.14
C LEU A 216 -4.31 16.23 3.50
N TRP A 217 -3.71 15.38 2.67
CA TRP A 217 -2.36 14.85 2.92
C TRP A 217 -1.27 15.91 2.75
N ASN A 218 -1.43 16.84 1.82
CA ASN A 218 -0.50 17.96 1.64
C ASN A 218 -0.53 18.90 2.85
N ALA A 219 -1.72 19.19 3.40
CA ALA A 219 -1.83 19.98 4.64
C ALA A 219 -1.08 19.32 5.81
N ALA A 220 -1.23 18.00 5.97
CA ALA A 220 -0.47 17.22 6.95
C ALA A 220 1.05 17.30 6.70
N ARG A 221 1.48 17.09 5.45
CA ARG A 221 2.89 17.21 5.03
C ARG A 221 3.45 18.60 5.33
N GLU A 222 2.72 19.67 5.05
CA GLU A 222 3.16 21.04 5.29
C GLU A 222 3.36 21.34 6.77
N GLN A 223 2.45 20.84 7.63
CA GLN A 223 2.60 21.01 9.08
C GLN A 223 3.84 20.28 9.60
N ILE A 224 4.09 19.06 9.13
CA ILE A 224 5.29 18.29 9.47
C ILE A 224 6.55 18.99 8.95
N ALA A 225 6.57 19.45 7.69
CA ALA A 225 7.70 20.17 7.12
C ALA A 225 8.03 21.46 7.88
N ARG A 226 7.01 22.21 8.33
CA ARG A 226 7.21 23.39 9.19
C ARG A 226 7.83 23.03 10.54
N HIS A 227 7.44 21.89 11.13
CA HIS A 227 8.02 21.40 12.37
C HIS A 227 9.49 20.98 12.21
N LEU A 228 9.83 20.29 11.12
CA LEU A 228 11.19 19.81 10.84
C LEU A 228 12.11 20.91 10.28
N GLY A 229 11.55 22.01 9.75
CA GLY A 229 12.31 23.13 9.21
C GLY A 229 12.87 22.89 7.80
N HIS A 230 12.44 21.83 7.11
CA HIS A 230 12.82 21.55 5.72
C HIS A 230 11.68 20.85 4.94
N PRO A 231 11.73 20.79 3.60
CA PRO A 231 10.72 20.09 2.80
C PRO A 231 10.65 18.58 3.11
N VAL A 232 9.44 18.03 3.12
CA VAL A 232 9.15 16.60 3.34
C VAL A 232 8.42 16.05 2.12
N LYS A 233 8.88 14.91 1.59
CA LYS A 233 8.24 14.23 0.47
C LYS A 233 6.93 13.57 0.90
N LEU A 234 5.91 13.64 0.04
CA LEU A 234 4.63 12.96 0.24
C LEU A 234 4.48 11.80 -0.74
N GLU A 235 4.51 10.57 -0.21
CA GLU A 235 4.24 9.36 -0.97
C GLU A 235 2.77 8.91 -0.82
N ILE A 236 2.24 8.25 -1.85
CA ILE A 236 0.97 7.51 -1.80
C ILE A 236 1.16 6.11 -2.38
N GLU A 237 0.50 5.11 -1.77
CA GLU A 237 0.70 3.68 -2.06
C GLU A 237 -0.55 2.98 -2.61
N PRO A 238 -1.11 3.43 -3.75
CA PRO A 238 -2.29 2.83 -4.34
C PRO A 238 -1.97 1.46 -4.95
N GLY A 239 -2.79 0.46 -4.62
CA GLY A 239 -2.83 -0.82 -5.34
C GLY A 239 -4.07 -0.89 -6.22
N ARG A 240 -5.22 -1.13 -5.57
CA ARG A 240 -6.54 -1.28 -6.20
C ARG A 240 -6.87 -0.15 -7.18
N PHE A 241 -6.70 1.11 -6.75
CA PHE A 241 -7.03 2.28 -7.54
C PHE A 241 -6.33 2.35 -8.90
N LEU A 242 -5.07 1.88 -9.00
CA LEU A 242 -4.32 1.94 -10.25
C LEU A 242 -4.75 0.87 -11.27
N VAL A 243 -5.17 -0.32 -10.81
CA VAL A 243 -5.29 -1.50 -11.68
C VAL A 243 -6.68 -2.12 -11.75
N ALA A 244 -7.54 -1.93 -10.76
CA ALA A 244 -8.78 -2.70 -10.62
C ALA A 244 -9.74 -2.54 -11.80
N GLN A 245 -9.93 -1.31 -12.30
CA GLN A 245 -10.82 -1.03 -13.43
C GLN A 245 -10.19 -1.37 -14.78
N SER A 246 -8.91 -1.77 -14.81
CA SER A 246 -8.17 -2.00 -16.05
C SER A 246 -8.25 -3.43 -16.57
N GLY A 247 -8.65 -4.37 -15.70
CA GLY A 247 -8.71 -5.80 -15.96
C GLY A 247 -10.14 -6.35 -15.95
N VAL A 248 -10.35 -7.40 -16.74
CA VAL A 248 -11.58 -8.19 -16.77
C VAL A 248 -11.20 -9.67 -16.76
N LEU A 249 -12.08 -10.51 -16.22
CA LEU A 249 -11.96 -11.97 -16.32
C LEU A 249 -13.00 -12.46 -17.34
N ILE A 250 -12.51 -13.08 -18.41
CA ILE A 250 -13.36 -13.68 -19.43
C ILE A 250 -13.50 -15.17 -19.09
N THR A 251 -14.72 -15.68 -19.10
CA THR A 251 -15.04 -17.06 -18.76
C THR A 251 -16.18 -17.56 -19.64
N GLN A 252 -16.16 -18.85 -20.00
CA GLN A 252 -17.17 -19.47 -20.84
C GLN A 252 -18.27 -20.11 -19.99
N VAL A 253 -19.53 -19.92 -20.39
CA VAL A 253 -20.65 -20.67 -19.82
C VAL A 253 -20.50 -22.16 -20.17
N ARG A 254 -20.53 -23.00 -19.14
CA ARG A 254 -20.42 -24.46 -19.27
C ARG A 254 -21.71 -25.19 -18.94
N SER A 255 -22.60 -24.60 -18.15
CA SER A 255 -23.90 -25.19 -17.82
C SER A 255 -24.91 -24.13 -17.40
N VAL A 256 -26.16 -24.32 -17.79
CA VAL A 256 -27.30 -23.51 -17.35
C VAL A 256 -28.33 -24.46 -16.74
N LYS A 257 -28.77 -24.19 -15.51
CA LYS A 257 -29.74 -25.04 -14.82
C LYS A 257 -30.64 -24.27 -13.86
N GLN A 258 -31.87 -24.76 -13.72
CA GLN A 258 -32.80 -24.28 -12.70
C GLN A 258 -32.63 -25.12 -11.43
N MET A 259 -32.48 -24.45 -10.28
CA MET A 259 -32.42 -25.06 -8.95
C MET A 259 -33.53 -24.44 -8.09
N GLY A 260 -34.70 -25.06 -8.08
CA GLY A 260 -35.89 -24.48 -7.42
C GLY A 260 -36.29 -23.15 -8.05
N SER A 261 -36.31 -22.07 -7.28
CA SER A 261 -36.61 -20.71 -7.76
C SER A 261 -35.39 -19.96 -8.31
N ARG A 262 -34.19 -20.56 -8.29
CA ARG A 262 -32.95 -19.91 -8.72
C ARG A 262 -32.49 -20.41 -10.09
N HIS A 263 -32.20 -19.48 -10.97
CA HIS A 263 -31.56 -19.74 -12.26
C HIS A 263 -30.03 -19.64 -12.09
N PHE A 264 -29.32 -20.73 -12.38
CA PHE A 264 -27.87 -20.81 -12.26
C PHE A 264 -27.21 -20.85 -13.63
N VAL A 265 -26.18 -20.01 -13.79
CA VAL A 265 -25.25 -20.05 -14.92
C VAL A 265 -23.87 -20.41 -14.34
N LEU A 266 -23.33 -21.56 -14.75
CA LEU A 266 -22.04 -22.07 -14.32
C LEU A 266 -21.01 -21.80 -15.42
N VAL A 267 -19.85 -21.28 -15.02
CA VAL A 267 -18.78 -20.84 -15.92
C VAL A 267 -17.48 -21.61 -15.63
N ASP A 268 -16.50 -21.53 -16.53
CA ASP A 268 -15.24 -22.28 -16.41
C ASP A 268 -14.15 -21.63 -15.54
N ALA A 269 -14.40 -20.41 -15.03
CA ALA A 269 -13.58 -19.77 -14.01
C ALA A 269 -14.19 -19.89 -12.62
N GLY A 270 -13.37 -20.18 -11.62
CA GLY A 270 -13.78 -20.42 -10.25
C GLY A 270 -13.24 -19.41 -9.24
N PHE A 271 -13.47 -19.66 -7.95
CA PHE A 271 -12.89 -18.84 -6.88
C PHE A 271 -11.36 -18.94 -6.84
N ASN A 272 -10.78 -20.03 -7.37
CA ASN A 272 -9.33 -20.17 -7.55
C ASN A 272 -8.75 -19.09 -8.48
N ASP A 273 -9.54 -18.57 -9.42
CA ASP A 273 -9.15 -17.51 -10.35
C ASP A 273 -9.56 -16.13 -9.82
N LEU A 274 -10.77 -16.00 -9.28
CA LEU A 274 -11.30 -14.76 -8.69
C LEU A 274 -11.86 -15.00 -7.28
N MET A 275 -10.98 -14.91 -6.29
CA MET A 275 -11.30 -15.18 -4.88
C MET A 275 -12.33 -14.23 -4.26
N ARG A 276 -12.38 -12.97 -4.73
CA ARG A 276 -13.01 -11.88 -3.99
C ARG A 276 -14.50 -12.09 -3.67
N PRO A 277 -15.38 -12.53 -4.60
CA PRO A 277 -16.78 -12.76 -4.28
C PRO A 277 -16.98 -13.85 -3.23
N ALA A 278 -16.23 -14.95 -3.31
CA ALA A 278 -16.36 -16.09 -2.39
C ALA A 278 -15.81 -15.79 -0.99
N MET A 279 -14.66 -15.12 -0.90
CA MET A 279 -13.96 -14.88 0.37
C MET A 279 -14.48 -13.67 1.13
N TYR A 280 -14.93 -12.64 0.42
CA TYR A 280 -15.26 -11.33 1.01
C TYR A 280 -16.66 -10.81 0.64
N GLY A 281 -17.47 -11.60 -0.07
CA GLY A 281 -18.78 -11.14 -0.56
C GLY A 281 -18.69 -9.95 -1.54
N SER A 282 -17.54 -9.77 -2.19
CA SER A 282 -17.30 -8.61 -3.06
C SER A 282 -18.12 -8.67 -4.36
N TYR A 283 -18.73 -7.55 -4.73
CA TYR A 283 -19.37 -7.39 -6.03
C TYR A 283 -18.36 -7.20 -7.17
N HIS A 284 -18.63 -7.83 -8.32
CA HIS A 284 -18.05 -7.47 -9.62
C HIS A 284 -19.17 -7.44 -10.66
N PRO A 285 -19.23 -6.41 -11.52
CA PRO A 285 -20.18 -6.41 -12.61
C PRO A 285 -19.87 -7.56 -13.57
N TYR A 286 -20.90 -8.21 -14.08
CA TYR A 286 -20.80 -9.22 -15.13
C TYR A 286 -21.69 -8.81 -16.30
N GLN A 287 -21.26 -9.19 -17.51
CA GLN A 287 -22.03 -8.99 -18.72
C GLN A 287 -21.95 -10.28 -19.54
N CYS A 288 -23.10 -10.79 -19.98
CA CYS A 288 -23.19 -11.86 -20.95
C CYS A 288 -23.52 -11.25 -22.32
N PRO A 289 -22.64 -11.30 -23.33
CA PRO A 289 -22.99 -10.81 -24.66
C PRO A 289 -24.22 -11.57 -25.18
N GLY A 290 -25.30 -10.84 -25.52
CA GLY A 290 -26.53 -11.41 -26.06
C GLY A 290 -27.68 -11.65 -25.06
N SER A 291 -27.55 -11.20 -23.80
CA SER A 291 -28.67 -11.05 -22.85
C SER A 291 -29.31 -9.69 -22.93
#